data_AF-A0A6J7TWC2-F1
#
_entry.id   AF-A0A6J7TWC2-F1
#
_cell.length_a   1.000
_cell.length_b   1.000
_cell.length_c   1.000
_cell.angle_alpha   90.00
_cell.angle_beta   90.00
_cell.angle_gamma   90.00
#
_symmetry.space_group_name_H-M   'P 1'
#
loop_
_entity.id
_entity.type
_entity.pdbx_description
1 polymer ?
#
loop_
_entity_poly.entity_id
_entity_poly.type
_entity_poly.pdbx_seq_one_letter_code
_entity_poly.pdbx_strand_id
1 'polypeptide(L)'
;MDAPTTTAPPKQPTKSDIAVLQFAHGIELAMTALYAKASAAAGKDLKVVTDLFGAHHLAYAQSLAGLLGRSAATAQNASFYTAFVAAAASGSDAELAGTFLSLENSLVKTHLGVLGTITGTDGAQLVASIISVQGRHAAVLAGFAGKKALGDILDNAAEPLDTKTYPA
;
A
#
# COMPACT_ATOMS: atom_id res chain seq x y z
N MET A 1 -4.22 -38.45 26.79
CA MET A 1 -4.35 -37.57 25.61
C MET A 1 -4.19 -36.16 26.13
N ASP A 2 -3.07 -35.50 25.83
CA ASP A 2 -2.87 -34.12 26.24
C ASP A 2 -3.79 -33.23 25.40
N ALA A 3 -4.50 -32.32 26.06
CA ALA A 3 -5.33 -31.34 25.38
C ALA A 3 -4.42 -30.41 24.55
N PRO A 4 -4.78 -30.07 23.30
CA PRO A 4 -4.04 -29.08 22.55
C PRO A 4 -4.16 -27.74 23.29
N THR A 5 -3.04 -27.21 23.76
CA THR A 5 -2.99 -25.86 24.33
C THR A 5 -2.79 -24.87 23.19
N THR A 6 -3.88 -24.41 22.59
CA THR A 6 -3.81 -23.28 21.65
C THR A 6 -3.77 -21.99 22.46
N THR A 7 -2.57 -21.43 22.66
CA THR A 7 -2.42 -20.07 23.16
C THR A 7 -2.96 -19.08 22.12
N ALA A 8 -3.76 -18.12 22.55
CA ALA A 8 -4.26 -17.05 21.67
C ALA A 8 -3.09 -16.30 21.00
N PRO A 9 -3.26 -15.81 19.75
CA PRO A 9 -2.23 -15.00 19.10
C PRO A 9 -1.87 -13.76 19.93
N PRO A 10 -0.60 -13.35 19.94
CA PRO A 10 -0.17 -12.15 20.66
C PRO A 10 -0.81 -10.89 20.04
N LYS A 11 -0.99 -9.85 20.85
CA LYS A 11 -1.44 -8.55 20.34
C LYS A 11 -0.39 -7.88 19.47
N GLN A 12 0.81 -7.74 20.02
CA GLN A 12 1.92 -7.06 19.39
C GLN A 12 2.52 -7.89 18.25
N PRO A 13 3.10 -7.24 17.22
CA PRO A 13 3.85 -7.93 16.19
C PRO A 13 4.95 -8.81 16.77
N THR A 14 5.07 -10.02 16.26
CA THR A 14 6.20 -10.90 16.55
C THR A 14 7.48 -10.40 15.85
N LYS A 15 8.63 -11.00 16.15
CA LYS A 15 9.88 -10.66 15.44
C LYS A 15 9.82 -10.91 13.93
N SER A 16 9.10 -11.95 13.50
CA SER A 16 8.88 -12.23 12.07
C SER A 16 7.93 -11.22 11.43
N ASP A 17 6.89 -10.78 12.16
CA ASP A 17 5.94 -9.78 11.67
C ASP A 17 6.65 -8.43 11.42
N ILE A 18 7.60 -8.06 12.28
CA ILE A 18 8.33 -6.79 12.17
C ILE A 18 9.00 -6.64 10.80
N ALA A 19 9.65 -7.69 10.28
CA ALA A 19 10.36 -7.61 9.01
C ALA A 19 9.41 -7.30 7.83
N VAL A 20 8.27 -8.00 7.77
CA VAL A 20 7.28 -7.80 6.69
C VAL A 20 6.52 -6.48 6.85
N LEU A 21 6.23 -6.06 8.08
CA LEU A 21 5.58 -4.78 8.37
C LEU A 21 6.53 -3.60 8.10
N GLN A 22 7.84 -3.75 8.32
CA GLN A 22 8.83 -2.72 8.01
C GLN A 22 8.95 -2.50 6.49
N PHE A 23 8.92 -3.59 5.70
CA PHE A 23 8.85 -3.47 4.24
C PHE A 23 7.58 -2.73 3.80
N ALA A 24 6.42 -3.14 4.31
CA ALA A 24 5.15 -2.47 4.05
C ALA A 24 5.19 -0.98 4.41
N HIS A 25 5.76 -0.62 5.57
CA HIS A 25 5.91 0.78 5.99
C HIS A 25 6.77 1.60 5.01
N GLY A 26 7.90 1.04 4.54
CA GLY A 26 8.74 1.71 3.53
C GLY A 26 8.01 1.94 2.20
N ILE A 27 7.15 1.00 1.79
CA ILE A 27 6.29 1.15 0.60
C ILE A 27 5.22 2.23 0.80
N GLU A 28 4.54 2.28 1.95
CA GLU A 28 3.54 3.32 2.25
C GLU A 28 4.14 4.75 2.24
N LEU A 29 5.36 4.90 2.77
CA LEU A 29 6.11 6.16 2.66
C LEU A 29 6.43 6.52 1.21
N ALA A 30 6.81 5.52 0.39
CA ALA A 30 7.09 5.76 -1.03
C ALA A 30 5.82 6.14 -1.81
N MET A 31 4.70 5.48 -1.55
CA MET A 31 3.40 5.84 -2.15
C MET A 31 2.99 7.26 -1.79
N THR A 32 3.21 7.70 -0.55
CA THR A 32 2.98 9.09 -0.14
C THR A 32 3.74 10.07 -1.06
N ALA A 33 5.02 9.80 -1.30
CA ALA A 33 5.84 10.65 -2.15
C ALA A 33 5.45 10.57 -3.63
N LEU A 34 5.07 9.38 -4.13
CA LEU A 34 4.57 9.22 -5.49
C LEU A 34 3.25 9.98 -5.70
N TYR A 35 2.30 9.90 -4.77
CA TYR A 35 1.06 10.68 -4.85
C TYR A 35 1.30 12.19 -4.81
N ALA A 36 2.32 12.66 -4.08
CA ALA A 36 2.71 14.07 -4.13
C ALA A 36 3.22 14.48 -5.52
N LYS A 37 3.93 13.60 -6.24
CA LYS A 37 4.31 13.83 -7.64
C LYS A 37 3.10 13.83 -8.57
N ALA A 38 2.18 12.89 -8.37
CA ALA A 38 0.96 12.79 -9.15
C ALA A 38 0.09 14.04 -9.00
N SER A 39 -0.13 14.50 -7.77
CA SER A 39 -0.90 15.70 -7.48
C SER A 39 -0.32 16.95 -8.14
N ALA A 40 1.01 17.06 -8.23
CA ALA A 40 1.67 18.18 -8.91
C ALA A 40 1.48 18.14 -10.44
N ALA A 41 1.29 16.96 -11.02
CA ALA A 41 1.10 16.75 -12.45
C ALA A 41 -0.39 16.72 -12.87
N ALA A 42 -1.29 16.38 -11.95
CA ALA A 42 -2.70 16.10 -12.23
C ALA A 42 -3.52 17.36 -12.54
N GLY A 43 -4.52 17.19 -13.41
CA GLY A 43 -5.62 18.13 -13.61
C GLY A 43 -6.50 18.27 -12.38
N LYS A 44 -7.37 19.29 -12.38
CA LYS A 44 -8.12 19.75 -11.19
C LYS A 44 -8.81 18.64 -10.40
N ASP A 45 -9.55 17.76 -11.08
CA ASP A 45 -10.38 16.75 -10.41
C ASP A 45 -9.52 15.58 -9.90
N LEU A 46 -8.58 15.09 -10.71
CA LEU A 46 -7.64 14.05 -10.29
C LEU A 46 -6.69 14.54 -9.19
N LYS A 47 -6.35 15.83 -9.17
CA LYS A 47 -5.54 16.44 -8.12
C LYS A 47 -6.17 16.30 -6.74
N VAL A 48 -7.48 16.53 -6.62
CA VAL A 48 -8.20 16.36 -5.35
C VAL A 48 -8.10 14.92 -4.85
N VAL A 49 -8.23 13.95 -5.76
CA VAL A 49 -8.13 12.52 -5.45
C VAL A 49 -6.71 12.13 -5.04
N THR A 50 -5.70 12.54 -5.80
CA THR A 50 -4.30 12.22 -5.53
C THR A 50 -3.79 12.87 -4.24
N ASP A 51 -4.20 14.11 -3.92
CA ASP A 51 -3.94 14.75 -2.63
C ASP A 51 -4.52 13.93 -1.47
N LEU A 52 -5.79 13.54 -1.58
CA LEU A 52 -6.49 12.80 -0.54
C LEU A 52 -5.88 11.40 -0.35
N PHE A 53 -5.57 10.70 -1.43
CA PHE A 53 -5.01 9.34 -1.35
C PHE A 53 -3.60 9.37 -0.81
N GLY A 54 -2.77 10.33 -1.22
CA GLY A 54 -1.44 10.55 -0.62
C GLY A 54 -1.52 10.79 0.89
N ALA A 55 -2.51 11.55 1.37
CA ALA A 55 -2.73 11.76 2.81
C ALA A 55 -3.15 10.47 3.54
N HIS A 56 -3.93 9.60 2.91
CA HIS A 56 -4.27 8.29 3.48
C HIS A 56 -3.03 7.38 3.62
N HIS A 57 -2.18 7.30 2.59
CA HIS A 57 -0.91 6.56 2.67
C HIS A 57 -0.01 7.09 3.79
N LEU A 58 0.07 8.41 3.95
CA LEU A 58 0.85 9.02 5.04
C LEU A 58 0.28 8.62 6.41
N ALA A 59 -1.04 8.65 6.58
CA ALA A 59 -1.69 8.24 7.83
C ALA A 59 -1.43 6.75 8.16
N TYR A 60 -1.43 5.88 7.14
CA TYR A 60 -1.11 4.47 7.33
C TYR A 60 0.38 4.22 7.59
N ALA A 61 1.27 4.97 6.93
CA ALA A 61 2.69 4.94 7.23
C ALA A 61 2.95 5.33 8.69
N GLN A 62 2.32 6.41 9.18
CA GLN A 62 2.42 6.83 10.58
C GLN A 62 1.84 5.78 11.55
N SER A 63 0.74 5.14 11.19
CA SER A 63 0.14 4.07 12.00
C SER A 63 1.07 2.84 12.09
N LEU A 64 1.68 2.44 10.97
CA LEU A 64 2.68 1.39 10.93
C LEU A 64 3.93 1.77 11.73
N ALA A 65 4.39 3.02 11.64
CA ALA A 65 5.50 3.52 12.44
C ALA A 65 5.20 3.43 13.94
N GLY A 66 3.99 3.80 14.37
CA GLY A 66 3.54 3.67 15.76
C GLY A 66 3.56 2.22 16.26
N LEU A 67 3.16 1.27 15.40
CA LEU A 67 3.18 -0.15 15.68
C LEU A 67 4.61 -0.73 15.74
N LEU A 68 5.50 -0.28 14.84
CA LEU A 68 6.88 -0.76 14.70
C LEU A 68 7.85 -0.13 15.71
N GLY A 69 7.52 1.04 16.26
CA GLY A 69 8.39 1.79 17.17
C GLY A 69 9.79 1.99 16.58
N ARG A 70 10.82 1.51 17.28
CA ARG A 70 12.22 1.64 16.83
C ARG A 70 12.57 0.86 15.57
N SER A 71 11.73 -0.09 15.15
CA SER A 71 11.92 -0.85 13.92
C SER A 71 11.25 -0.20 12.71
N ALA A 72 10.64 0.97 12.88
CA ALA A 72 10.04 1.71 11.77
C ALA A 72 11.12 2.12 10.75
N ALA A 73 10.82 1.98 9.46
CA ALA A 73 11.60 2.59 8.39
C ALA A 73 11.74 4.11 8.64
N THR A 74 12.94 4.63 8.44
CA THR A 74 13.26 6.05 8.60
C THR A 74 13.17 6.84 7.28
N ALA A 75 12.96 6.13 6.17
CA ALA A 75 12.82 6.69 4.84
C ALA A 75 11.88 5.81 4.00
N GLN A 76 11.41 6.37 2.88
CA GLN A 76 10.70 5.62 1.85
C GLN A 76 11.59 4.55 1.20
N ASN A 77 10.97 3.47 0.69
CA ASN A 77 11.68 2.48 -0.12
C ASN A 77 12.21 3.13 -1.41
N ALA A 78 13.53 3.33 -1.47
CA ALA A 78 14.17 4.08 -2.55
C ALA A 78 14.09 3.36 -3.90
N SER A 79 14.22 2.03 -3.89
CA SER A 79 14.16 1.19 -5.09
C SER A 79 12.78 1.29 -5.75
N PHE A 80 11.72 1.13 -4.96
CA PHE A 80 10.35 1.28 -5.42
C PHE A 80 10.05 2.70 -5.90
N TYR A 81 10.42 3.73 -5.12
CA TYR A 81 10.22 5.11 -5.55
C TYR A 81 10.91 5.42 -6.88
N THR A 82 12.17 5.02 -7.03
CA THR A 82 12.95 5.26 -8.25
C THR A 82 12.32 4.58 -9.47
N ALA A 83 11.76 3.38 -9.29
CA ALA A 83 11.11 2.65 -10.37
C ALA A 83 9.87 3.38 -10.92
N PHE A 84 9.15 4.12 -10.09
CA PHE A 84 7.85 4.68 -10.46
C PHE A 84 7.78 6.21 -10.54
N VAL A 85 8.76 6.95 -10.03
CA VAL A 85 8.72 8.42 -9.95
C VAL A 85 8.52 9.10 -11.30
N ALA A 86 9.13 8.57 -12.37
CA ALA A 86 8.98 9.15 -13.70
C ALA A 86 7.54 9.01 -14.24
N ALA A 87 6.94 7.82 -14.05
CA ALA A 87 5.56 7.55 -14.44
C ALA A 87 4.56 8.33 -13.55
N ALA A 88 4.88 8.52 -12.28
CA ALA A 88 4.04 9.27 -11.33
C ALA A 88 4.07 10.80 -11.54
N ALA A 89 4.87 11.32 -12.47
CA ALA A 89 5.05 12.76 -12.69
C ALA A 89 4.78 13.20 -14.15
N SER A 90 4.22 12.33 -14.99
CA SER A 90 4.03 12.60 -16.41
C SER A 90 2.79 11.91 -16.97
N GLY A 91 2.36 12.34 -18.17
CA GLY A 91 1.18 11.81 -18.86
C GLY A 91 -0.09 12.64 -18.63
N SER A 92 -1.17 12.19 -19.27
CA SER A 92 -2.53 12.68 -19.05
C SER A 92 -3.12 12.16 -17.73
N ASP A 93 -4.21 12.78 -17.26
CA ASP A 93 -4.92 12.32 -16.05
C ASP A 93 -5.34 10.84 -16.14
N ALA A 94 -5.75 10.38 -17.32
CA ALA A 94 -6.14 8.98 -17.51
C ALA A 94 -4.93 8.02 -17.41
N GLU A 95 -3.77 8.41 -17.96
CA GLU A 95 -2.54 7.63 -17.87
C GLU A 95 -2.02 7.61 -16.44
N LEU A 96 -1.99 8.76 -15.77
CA LEU A 96 -1.57 8.89 -14.39
C LEU A 96 -2.46 8.08 -13.45
N ALA A 97 -3.79 8.18 -13.60
CA ALA A 97 -4.73 7.35 -12.86
C ALA A 97 -4.54 5.85 -13.15
N GLY A 98 -4.22 5.48 -14.39
CA GLY A 98 -3.88 4.11 -14.76
C GLY A 98 -2.61 3.59 -14.08
N THR A 99 -1.58 4.42 -13.97
CA THR A 99 -0.36 4.10 -13.21
C THR A 99 -0.69 3.83 -11.74
N PHE A 100 -1.43 4.73 -11.08
CA PHE A 100 -1.78 4.56 -9.67
C PHE A 100 -2.77 3.41 -9.44
N LEU A 101 -3.70 3.16 -10.35
CA LEU A 101 -4.56 1.97 -10.30
C LEU A 101 -3.72 0.69 -10.21
N SER A 102 -2.71 0.55 -11.06
CA SER A 102 -1.81 -0.62 -11.04
C SER A 102 -1.03 -0.70 -9.72
N LEU A 103 -0.52 0.43 -9.22
CA LEU A 103 0.20 0.47 -7.94
C LEU A 103 -0.70 0.09 -6.75
N GLU A 104 -1.89 0.67 -6.64
CA GLU A 104 -2.87 0.32 -5.58
C GLU A 104 -3.23 -1.16 -5.62
N ASN A 105 -3.45 -1.72 -6.81
CA ASN A 105 -3.74 -3.14 -6.95
C ASN A 105 -2.56 -4.02 -6.49
N SER A 106 -1.32 -3.67 -6.84
CA SER A 106 -0.13 -4.36 -6.34
C SER A 106 0.03 -4.22 -4.82
N LEU A 107 -0.28 -3.07 -4.23
CA LEU A 107 -0.23 -2.90 -2.78
C LEU A 107 -1.33 -3.70 -2.07
N VAL A 108 -2.55 -3.74 -2.58
CA VAL A 108 -3.62 -4.60 -2.06
C VAL A 108 -3.16 -6.07 -2.00
N LYS A 109 -2.50 -6.57 -3.05
CA LYS A 109 -1.93 -7.93 -3.09
C LYS A 109 -0.78 -8.11 -2.10
N THR A 110 0.09 -7.11 -2.01
CA THR A 110 1.21 -7.09 -1.05
C THR A 110 0.69 -7.22 0.38
N HIS A 111 -0.27 -6.37 0.75
CA HIS A 111 -0.87 -6.37 2.08
C HIS A 111 -1.70 -7.61 2.38
N LEU A 112 -2.37 -8.21 1.38
CA LEU A 112 -3.00 -9.53 1.54
C LEU A 112 -1.96 -10.62 1.87
N GLY A 113 -0.80 -10.61 1.20
CA GLY A 113 0.30 -11.51 1.52
C GLY A 113 0.86 -11.28 2.93
N VAL A 114 1.04 -10.02 3.33
CA VAL A 114 1.43 -9.66 4.70
C VAL A 114 0.38 -10.16 5.70
N LEU A 115 -0.91 -9.90 5.48
CA LEU A 115 -2.00 -10.35 6.34
C LEU A 115 -2.03 -11.87 6.50
N GLY A 116 -1.73 -12.62 5.45
CA GLY A 116 -1.67 -14.08 5.49
C GLY A 116 -0.48 -14.66 6.26
N THR A 117 0.50 -13.84 6.65
CA THR A 117 1.75 -14.29 7.31
C THR A 117 1.92 -13.75 8.72
N ILE A 118 1.33 -12.58 9.03
CA ILE A 118 1.46 -11.95 10.35
C ILE A 118 0.67 -12.68 11.43
N THR A 119 1.28 -12.80 12.61
CA THR A 119 0.66 -13.48 13.76
C THR A 119 0.07 -12.48 14.76
N GLY A 120 0.68 -11.31 14.94
CA GLY A 120 0.23 -10.29 15.88
C GLY A 120 -1.11 -9.66 15.46
N THR A 121 -2.11 -9.66 16.36
CA THR A 121 -3.46 -9.21 16.03
C THR A 121 -3.56 -7.72 15.72
N ASP A 122 -2.75 -6.88 16.37
CA ASP A 122 -2.76 -5.42 16.14
C ASP A 122 -2.22 -5.09 14.73
N GLY A 123 -1.17 -5.79 14.30
CA GLY A 123 -0.66 -5.70 12.93
C GLY A 123 -1.67 -6.23 11.92
N ALA A 124 -2.32 -7.36 12.20
CA ALA A 124 -3.34 -7.92 11.33
C ALA A 124 -4.51 -6.97 11.12
N GLN A 125 -5.01 -6.38 12.20
CA GLN A 125 -6.10 -5.40 12.13
C GLN A 125 -5.70 -4.16 11.32
N LEU A 126 -4.48 -3.64 11.52
CA LEU A 126 -4.00 -2.48 10.77
C LEU A 126 -3.88 -2.79 9.28
N VAL A 127 -3.21 -3.89 8.90
CA VAL A 127 -3.04 -4.29 7.49
C VAL A 127 -4.39 -4.54 6.81
N ALA A 128 -5.34 -5.19 7.49
CA ALA A 128 -6.69 -5.38 6.96
C ALA A 128 -7.42 -4.07 6.66
N SER A 129 -7.20 -3.04 7.49
CA SER A 129 -7.78 -1.71 7.25
C SER A 129 -7.18 -1.02 6.02
N ILE A 130 -5.87 -1.20 5.79
CA ILE A 130 -5.16 -0.66 4.62
C ILE A 130 -5.72 -1.26 3.32
N ILE A 131 -5.84 -2.60 3.28
CA ILE A 131 -6.39 -3.34 2.12
C ILE A 131 -7.75 -2.78 1.70
N SER A 132 -8.62 -2.55 2.68
CA SER A 132 -9.98 -2.05 2.43
C SER A 132 -10.00 -0.66 1.82
N VAL A 133 -9.05 0.21 2.20
CA VAL A 133 -8.98 1.58 1.69
C VAL A 133 -8.31 1.63 0.32
N GLN A 134 -7.21 0.92 0.12
CA GLN A 134 -6.51 0.88 -1.17
C GLN A 134 -7.36 0.21 -2.27
N GLY A 135 -8.17 -0.81 -1.92
CA GLY A 135 -9.16 -1.35 -2.86
C GLY A 135 -10.19 -0.31 -3.33
N ARG A 136 -10.58 0.63 -2.45
CA ARG A 136 -11.46 1.75 -2.82
C ARG A 136 -10.73 2.79 -3.65
N HIS A 137 -9.45 3.04 -3.36
CA HIS A 137 -8.61 3.92 -4.19
C HIS A 137 -8.52 3.39 -5.62
N ALA A 138 -8.20 2.10 -5.78
CA ALA A 138 -8.16 1.42 -7.08
C ALA A 138 -9.48 1.61 -7.86
N ALA A 139 -10.63 1.36 -7.23
CA ALA A 139 -11.92 1.53 -7.89
C ALA A 139 -12.17 2.97 -8.39
N VAL A 140 -11.77 3.99 -7.60
CA VAL A 140 -11.88 5.41 -8.00
C VAL A 140 -10.93 5.72 -9.16
N LEU A 141 -9.68 5.29 -9.06
CA LEU A 141 -8.65 5.52 -10.10
C LEU A 141 -9.02 4.84 -11.41
N ALA A 142 -9.66 3.68 -11.37
CA ALA A 142 -10.18 3.01 -12.57
C ALA A 142 -11.17 3.90 -13.35
N GLY A 143 -12.02 4.67 -12.64
CA GLY A 143 -12.91 5.66 -13.26
C GLY A 143 -12.15 6.76 -14.00
N PHE A 144 -11.13 7.35 -13.36
CA PHE A 144 -10.27 8.37 -14.00
C PHE A 144 -9.45 7.80 -15.16
N ALA A 145 -9.01 6.54 -15.06
CA ALA A 145 -8.33 5.81 -16.12
C ALA A 145 -9.26 5.38 -17.28
N GLY A 146 -10.54 5.75 -17.24
CA GLY A 146 -11.52 5.48 -18.28
C GLY A 146 -11.98 4.02 -18.36
N LYS A 147 -11.75 3.21 -17.31
CA LYS A 147 -12.22 1.82 -17.24
C LYS A 147 -13.74 1.79 -17.13
N LYS A 148 -14.37 0.85 -17.85
CA LYS A 148 -15.83 0.73 -17.92
C LYS A 148 -16.32 -0.69 -17.63
N ALA A 149 -15.49 -1.71 -17.90
CA ALA A 149 -15.85 -3.08 -17.59
C ALA A 149 -15.71 -3.32 -16.09
N LEU A 150 -16.64 -4.09 -15.51
CA LEU A 150 -16.63 -4.37 -14.08
C LEU A 150 -15.35 -5.09 -13.64
N GLY A 151 -14.86 -6.02 -14.47
CA GLY A 151 -13.61 -6.73 -14.19
C GLY A 151 -12.39 -5.80 -14.12
N ASP A 152 -12.32 -4.78 -14.99
CA ASP A 152 -11.22 -3.79 -14.95
C ASP A 152 -11.24 -2.91 -13.69
N ILE A 153 -12.37 -2.84 -12.99
CA ILE A 153 -12.59 -2.00 -11.81
C ILE A 153 -12.49 -2.81 -10.51
N LEU A 154 -13.03 -4.03 -10.50
CA LEU A 154 -13.17 -4.84 -9.28
C LEU A 154 -12.20 -6.02 -9.19
N ASP A 155 -11.74 -6.57 -10.33
CA ASP A 155 -10.83 -7.71 -10.30
C ASP A 155 -9.40 -7.20 -10.08
N ASN A 156 -8.71 -7.81 -9.12
CA ASN A 156 -7.31 -7.54 -8.87
C ASN A 156 -6.46 -8.76 -9.29
N ALA A 157 -5.85 -8.65 -10.47
CA ALA A 157 -4.90 -9.61 -11.03
C ALA A 157 -3.43 -9.14 -10.94
N ALA A 158 -3.15 -8.11 -10.14
CA ALA A 158 -1.78 -7.63 -9.96
C ALA A 158 -0.93 -8.63 -9.18
N GLU A 159 0.38 -8.53 -9.38
CA GLU A 159 1.37 -9.26 -8.57
C GLU A 159 1.71 -8.45 -7.30
N PRO A 160 1.95 -9.12 -6.16
CA PRO A 160 2.43 -8.46 -4.96
C PRO A 160 3.86 -7.94 -5.16
N LEU A 161 4.18 -6.88 -4.43
CA LEU A 161 5.54 -6.36 -4.33
C LEU A 161 6.35 -7.26 -3.38
N ASP A 162 7.64 -7.38 -3.66
CA ASP A 162 8.55 -8.22 -2.88
C ASP A 162 9.90 -7.53 -2.60
N THR A 163 10.58 -7.99 -1.56
CA THR A 163 11.85 -7.42 -1.10
C THR A 163 13.04 -7.75 -2.00
N LYS A 164 12.94 -8.75 -2.88
CA LYS A 164 13.99 -9.07 -3.86
C LYS A 164 13.96 -8.06 -5.01
N THR A 165 12.77 -7.66 -5.45
CA THR A 165 12.56 -6.66 -6.48
C THR A 165 12.76 -5.23 -5.93
N TYR A 166 12.25 -4.96 -4.73
CA TYR A 166 12.31 -3.63 -4.09
C TYR A 166 13.00 -3.69 -2.73
N PRO A 167 14.32 -3.85 -2.68
CA PRO A 167 15.04 -3.85 -1.40
C PRO A 167 14.90 -2.50 -0.69
N ALA A 168 14.80 -2.58 0.65
CA ALA A 168 14.67 -1.43 1.55
C ALA A 168 15.93 -0.56 1.56
#